data_AF-A0A5Q3HBD1-F1
#
_entry.id   AF-A0A5Q3HBD1-F1
#
_cell.length_a   1.000
_cell.length_b   1.000
_cell.length_c   1.000
_cell.angle_alpha   90.00
_cell.angle_beta   90.00
_cell.angle_gamma   90.00
#
_symmetry.space_group_name_H-M   'P 1'
#
loop_
_entity.id
_entity.type
_entity.pdbx_description
1 polymer ?
#
loop_
_entity_poly.entity_id
_entity_poly.type
_entity_poly.pdbx_seq_one_letter_code
_entity_poly.pdbx_strand_id
1 'polypeptide(L)'
;MSARQSDGSDHALCSECAEDLFLKKHIEEEGEKLTCSECGEDTHPALDVDALAAFIEPHMMEHFQQGVSYGHEEQSGDPMSYAVQEVLGQYVSFEDELVEAVVRSEDYDPRDGDSPFWDDTSNYVPTRVGTGHLHAKWQYTLQELKHTRRFFSTEAQELFTWLFSSVDDLKSFDDNGSVVSELPMGTQLFRARVCGGGDLLKQMYSEPLKHVGPPPDQAARAGRMNAEGVSVLYGALDFETCLAEMRPAIANELVVITLTTTRPLRVLDFSRLDRARSGKALSYFQPDFSDEVERALFLRQLHRLIAQPIVPGHESDYLITQTMAEFLAHVVKNPFDGILFKSTQKNEGVNLVIFPQKKDWLDPTTQQKFGIDYVEDSIKLYKTQSVAYIHSEVSVFLDSGDVYKYDDHDDVDLEDY
;
A
#
# COMPACT_ATOMS: atom_id res chain seq x y z
N MET A 1 -48.31 13.35 -28.73
CA MET A 1 -48.40 12.94 -27.31
C MET A 1 -48.98 11.54 -27.28
N SER A 2 -48.13 10.55 -27.53
CA SER A 2 -48.44 9.15 -27.27
C SER A 2 -47.69 8.84 -26.00
N ALA A 3 -48.42 8.70 -24.90
CA ALA A 3 -47.85 8.20 -23.66
C ALA A 3 -47.36 6.77 -23.92
N ARG A 4 -46.05 6.55 -23.86
CA ARG A 4 -45.49 5.22 -23.64
C ARG A 4 -45.80 4.89 -22.20
N GLN A 5 -46.75 3.99 -21.97
CA GLN A 5 -46.87 3.27 -20.71
C GLN A 5 -45.64 2.34 -20.66
N SER A 6 -44.71 2.62 -19.74
CA SER A 6 -43.74 1.63 -19.29
C SER A 6 -44.52 0.59 -18.50
N ASP A 7 -44.47 -0.67 -18.93
CA ASP A 7 -44.64 -1.81 -18.02
C ASP A 7 -43.42 -1.76 -17.10
N GLY A 8 -43.48 -0.96 -16.03
CA GLY A 8 -42.46 -0.95 -14.99
C GLY A 8 -42.56 -2.25 -14.20
N SER A 9 -41.46 -2.96 -14.03
CA SER A 9 -41.45 -4.13 -13.16
C SER A 9 -41.79 -3.67 -11.74
N ASP A 10 -42.66 -4.40 -11.02
CA ASP A 10 -43.08 -4.09 -9.65
C ASP A 10 -41.96 -4.28 -8.60
N HIS A 11 -40.69 -4.33 -9.03
CA HIS A 11 -39.55 -4.58 -8.17
C HIS A 11 -38.93 -3.30 -7.63
N ALA A 12 -38.56 -3.33 -6.35
CA ALA A 12 -37.98 -2.20 -5.65
C ALA A 12 -37.08 -2.64 -4.49
N LEU A 13 -36.05 -1.83 -4.21
CA LEU A 13 -35.12 -2.00 -3.08
C LEU A 13 -35.27 -0.86 -2.07
N CYS A 14 -35.52 -1.19 -0.79
CA CYS A 14 -35.65 -0.18 0.26
C CYS A 14 -34.34 0.11 1.00
N SER A 15 -34.30 1.24 1.70
CA SER A 15 -33.13 1.72 2.44
C SER A 15 -32.64 0.78 3.55
N GLU A 16 -33.51 -0.06 4.11
CA GLU A 16 -33.11 -1.04 5.16
C GLU A 16 -32.58 -2.35 4.58
N CYS A 17 -32.89 -2.67 3.31
CA CYS A 17 -32.38 -3.83 2.61
C CYS A 17 -31.11 -3.54 1.80
N ALA A 18 -30.72 -2.27 1.68
CA ALA A 18 -29.44 -1.87 1.11
C ALA A 18 -28.31 -2.07 2.14
N GLU A 19 -27.35 -2.94 1.82
CA GLU A 19 -26.16 -3.22 2.63
C GLU A 19 -25.10 -2.12 2.47
N ASP A 20 -25.02 -1.52 1.28
CA ASP A 20 -24.12 -0.41 1.00
C ASP A 20 -24.62 0.90 1.62
N LEU A 21 -23.75 1.60 2.35
CA LEU A 21 -24.10 2.81 3.09
C LEU A 21 -24.40 4.02 2.19
N PHE A 22 -23.74 4.12 1.03
CA PHE A 22 -23.96 5.21 0.07
C PHE A 22 -25.26 4.98 -0.70
N LEU A 23 -25.51 3.73 -1.12
CA LEU A 23 -26.79 3.34 -1.72
C LEU A 23 -27.94 3.56 -0.74
N LYS A 24 -27.80 3.11 0.52
CA LYS A 24 -28.80 3.34 1.56
C LYS A 24 -29.14 4.82 1.69
N LYS A 25 -28.12 5.67 1.78
CA LYS A 25 -28.31 7.12 1.90
C LYS A 25 -29.01 7.70 0.66
N HIS A 26 -28.65 7.26 -0.54
CA HIS A 26 -29.29 7.70 -1.77
C HIS A 26 -30.79 7.33 -1.78
N ILE A 27 -31.13 6.10 -1.39
CA ILE A 27 -32.53 5.65 -1.28
C ILE A 27 -33.29 6.47 -0.22
N GLU A 28 -32.67 6.83 0.90
CA GLU A 28 -33.30 7.69 1.92
C GLU A 28 -33.62 9.11 1.42
N GLU A 29 -32.81 9.63 0.49
CA GLU A 29 -32.93 11.00 -0.04
C GLU A 29 -33.90 11.08 -1.23
N GLU A 30 -33.84 10.15 -2.18
CA GLU A 30 -34.56 10.18 -3.46
C GLU A 30 -35.65 9.10 -3.58
N GLY A 31 -35.73 8.17 -2.62
CA GLY A 31 -36.66 7.04 -2.68
C GLY A 31 -38.13 7.40 -2.45
N GLU A 32 -39.01 6.59 -3.02
CA GLU A 32 -40.46 6.71 -2.89
C GLU A 32 -41.04 5.64 -1.96
N LYS A 33 -42.33 5.75 -1.62
CA LYS A 33 -43.03 4.72 -0.84
C LYS A 33 -43.46 3.58 -1.76
N LEU A 34 -42.57 2.61 -1.94
CA LEU A 34 -42.79 1.40 -2.72
C LEU A 34 -42.71 0.17 -1.82
N THR A 35 -43.35 -0.93 -2.22
CA THR A 35 -43.20 -2.21 -1.53
C THR A 35 -41.87 -2.83 -1.92
N CYS A 36 -40.99 -3.03 -0.95
CA CYS A 36 -39.68 -3.65 -1.16
C CYS A 36 -39.84 -5.12 -1.58
N SER A 37 -39.13 -5.55 -2.61
CA SER A 37 -39.12 -6.95 -3.06
C SER A 37 -38.37 -7.89 -2.12
N GLU A 38 -37.43 -7.36 -1.31
CA GLU A 38 -36.63 -8.17 -0.37
C GLU A 38 -37.34 -8.42 0.96
N CYS A 39 -37.86 -7.37 1.60
CA CYS A 39 -38.51 -7.49 2.92
C CYS A 39 -40.05 -7.49 2.87
N GLY A 40 -40.66 -7.10 1.74
CA GLY A 40 -42.11 -7.00 1.60
C GLY A 40 -42.76 -5.81 2.32
N GLU A 41 -41.97 -4.90 2.92
CA GLU A 41 -42.48 -3.72 3.61
C GLU A 41 -42.55 -2.49 2.68
N ASP A 42 -43.49 -1.58 2.94
CA ASP A 42 -43.69 -0.29 2.26
C ASP A 42 -43.46 0.92 3.20
N THR A 43 -42.85 0.64 4.36
CA THR A 43 -42.61 1.56 5.47
C THR A 43 -41.40 2.46 5.23
N HIS A 44 -40.43 1.98 4.44
CA HIS A 44 -39.16 2.62 4.16
C HIS A 44 -39.13 3.17 2.73
N PRO A 45 -38.42 4.28 2.46
CA PRO A 45 -38.15 4.74 1.11
C PRO A 45 -37.48 3.63 0.29
N ALA A 46 -37.87 3.51 -0.96
CA ALA A 46 -37.37 2.50 -1.90
C ALA A 46 -37.24 3.09 -3.30
N LEU A 47 -36.28 2.57 -4.05
CA LEU A 47 -36.12 2.84 -5.49
C LEU A 47 -36.73 1.68 -6.26
N ASP A 48 -37.52 1.98 -7.29
CA ASP A 48 -37.93 0.97 -8.27
C ASP A 48 -36.73 0.52 -9.10
N VAL A 49 -36.90 -0.57 -9.86
CA VAL A 49 -35.80 -1.15 -10.65
C VAL A 49 -35.19 -0.16 -11.64
N ASP A 50 -36.00 0.72 -12.24
CA ASP A 50 -35.55 1.65 -13.28
C ASP A 50 -34.74 2.78 -12.65
N ALA A 51 -35.18 3.30 -11.50
CA ALA A 51 -34.44 4.31 -10.74
C ALA A 51 -33.16 3.74 -10.13
N LEU A 52 -33.19 2.50 -9.65
CA LEU A 52 -32.00 1.80 -9.15
C LEU A 52 -30.99 1.57 -10.28
N ALA A 53 -31.43 1.13 -11.46
CA ALA A 53 -30.57 0.95 -12.63
C ALA A 53 -29.95 2.29 -13.08
N ALA A 54 -30.74 3.36 -13.16
CA ALA A 54 -30.26 4.70 -13.52
C ALA A 54 -29.23 5.25 -12.51
N PHE A 55 -29.27 4.80 -11.26
CA PHE A 55 -28.27 5.13 -10.25
C PHE A 55 -26.99 4.30 -10.40
N ILE A 56 -27.10 3.01 -10.72
CA ILE A 56 -25.96 2.07 -10.79
C ILE A 56 -25.16 2.23 -12.08
N GLU A 57 -25.83 2.42 -13.21
CA GLU A 57 -25.24 2.39 -14.55
C GLU A 57 -24.03 3.34 -14.72
N PRO A 58 -24.07 4.60 -14.24
CA PRO A 58 -22.91 5.50 -14.39
C PRO A 58 -21.67 5.00 -13.65
N HIS A 59 -21.84 4.34 -12.50
CA HIS A 59 -20.74 3.76 -11.74
C HIS A 59 -20.18 2.51 -12.43
N MET A 60 -21.05 1.70 -13.05
CA MET A 60 -20.60 0.60 -13.89
C MET A 60 -19.78 1.11 -15.08
N MET A 61 -20.22 2.18 -15.74
CA MET A 61 -19.54 2.76 -16.90
C MET A 61 -18.16 3.31 -16.53
N GLU A 62 -18.00 3.84 -15.31
CA GLU A 62 -16.71 4.31 -14.82
C GLU A 62 -15.73 3.15 -14.52
N HIS A 63 -16.24 2.01 -14.03
CA HIS A 63 -15.42 0.97 -13.41
C HIS A 63 -15.35 -0.36 -14.15
N PHE A 64 -16.13 -0.55 -15.22
CA PHE A 64 -16.15 -1.78 -16.02
C PHE A 64 -16.00 -1.48 -17.51
N GLN A 65 -15.47 -2.47 -18.23
CA GLN A 65 -15.35 -2.45 -19.68
C GLN A 65 -15.67 -3.82 -20.25
N GLN A 66 -16.08 -3.87 -21.52
CA GLN A 66 -16.25 -5.15 -22.20
C GLN A 66 -14.94 -5.93 -22.25
N GLY A 67 -15.04 -7.23 -22.01
CA GLY A 67 -13.95 -8.17 -22.09
C GLY A 67 -13.33 -8.27 -23.48
N VAL A 68 -12.06 -8.64 -23.53
CA VAL A 68 -11.36 -8.87 -24.80
C VAL A 68 -11.81 -10.22 -25.39
N SER A 69 -12.20 -10.19 -26.66
CA SER A 69 -12.54 -11.40 -27.41
C SER A 69 -11.27 -12.07 -27.97
N TYR A 70 -11.06 -13.34 -27.61
CA TYR A 70 -9.97 -14.19 -28.11
C TYR A 70 -10.51 -15.20 -29.14
N GLY A 71 -11.02 -14.69 -30.26
CA GLY A 71 -11.55 -15.52 -31.34
C GLY A 71 -13.08 -15.52 -31.41
N HIS A 72 -13.68 -16.63 -31.83
CA HIS A 72 -15.12 -16.65 -32.18
C HIS A 72 -16.07 -16.94 -31.02
N GLU A 73 -15.59 -17.46 -29.88
CA GLU A 73 -16.47 -17.97 -28.80
C GLU A 73 -15.99 -17.69 -27.36
N GLU A 74 -14.80 -17.10 -27.16
CA GLU A 74 -14.29 -16.80 -25.82
C GLU A 74 -14.05 -15.30 -25.65
N GLN A 75 -14.82 -14.68 -24.73
CA GLN A 75 -14.62 -13.32 -24.25
C GLN A 75 -14.22 -13.38 -22.78
N SER A 76 -13.15 -12.68 -22.41
CA SER A 76 -12.70 -12.61 -21.01
C SER A 76 -13.71 -11.91 -20.11
N GLY A 77 -13.71 -12.23 -18.81
CA GLY A 77 -14.56 -11.57 -17.82
C GLY A 77 -15.82 -12.34 -17.52
N ASP A 78 -16.74 -11.65 -16.86
CA ASP A 78 -17.93 -12.24 -16.26
C ASP A 78 -19.22 -11.67 -16.88
N PRO A 79 -20.34 -12.42 -16.81
CA PRO A 79 -21.62 -11.95 -17.29
C PRO A 79 -22.05 -10.63 -16.63
N MET A 80 -22.88 -9.84 -17.31
CA MET A 80 -23.42 -8.57 -16.81
C MET A 80 -23.99 -8.66 -15.39
N SER A 81 -24.63 -9.77 -15.06
CA SER A 81 -25.23 -10.02 -13.76
C SER A 81 -24.19 -9.97 -12.62
N TYR A 82 -22.98 -10.47 -12.86
CA TYR A 82 -21.86 -10.37 -11.91
C TYR A 82 -21.41 -8.93 -11.72
N ALA A 83 -21.26 -8.15 -12.80
CA ALA A 83 -20.87 -6.75 -12.70
C ALA A 83 -21.90 -5.90 -11.93
N VAL A 84 -23.20 -6.14 -12.18
CA VAL A 84 -24.28 -5.50 -11.42
C VAL A 84 -24.22 -5.86 -9.95
N GLN A 85 -24.06 -7.15 -9.60
CA GLN A 85 -23.94 -7.61 -8.21
C GLN A 85 -22.71 -7.03 -7.52
N GLU A 86 -21.56 -6.98 -8.20
CA GLU A 86 -20.30 -6.45 -7.68
C GLU A 86 -20.43 -4.95 -7.35
N VAL A 87 -21.05 -4.16 -8.24
CA VAL A 87 -21.30 -2.73 -8.00
C VAL A 87 -22.34 -2.51 -6.90
N LEU A 88 -23.41 -3.31 -6.89
CA LEU A 88 -24.46 -3.23 -5.88
C LEU A 88 -23.95 -3.66 -4.49
N GLY A 89 -22.94 -4.54 -4.43
CA GLY A 89 -22.34 -5.05 -3.20
C GLY A 89 -23.22 -6.04 -2.44
N GLN A 90 -24.32 -6.51 -3.05
CA GLN A 90 -25.26 -7.47 -2.46
C GLN A 90 -26.00 -8.26 -3.55
N TYR A 91 -26.61 -9.37 -3.14
CA TYR A 91 -27.54 -10.13 -3.97
C TYR A 91 -28.97 -9.61 -3.80
N VAL A 92 -29.73 -9.58 -4.90
CA VAL A 92 -31.15 -9.23 -4.92
C VAL A 92 -31.97 -10.31 -5.59
N SER A 93 -33.23 -10.44 -5.20
CA SER A 93 -34.16 -11.47 -5.71
C SER A 93 -34.66 -11.24 -7.14
N PHE A 94 -34.44 -10.04 -7.69
CA PHE A 94 -34.88 -9.57 -9.00
C PHE A 94 -33.67 -9.17 -9.88
N GLU A 95 -32.61 -9.97 -9.82
CA GLU A 95 -31.35 -9.71 -10.55
C GLU A 95 -31.56 -9.57 -12.06
N ASP A 96 -32.35 -10.48 -12.66
CA ASP A 96 -32.60 -10.50 -14.11
C ASP A 96 -33.29 -9.18 -14.55
N GLU A 97 -34.30 -8.75 -13.78
CA GLU A 97 -35.01 -7.49 -14.05
C GLU A 97 -34.10 -6.26 -13.86
N LEU A 98 -33.18 -6.30 -12.90
CA LEU A 98 -32.20 -5.24 -12.68
C LEU A 98 -31.18 -5.16 -13.82
N VAL A 99 -30.66 -6.29 -14.29
CA VAL A 99 -29.75 -6.36 -15.45
C VAL A 99 -30.44 -5.78 -16.68
N GLU A 100 -31.68 -6.21 -16.96
CA GLU A 100 -32.46 -5.67 -18.08
C GLU A 100 -32.69 -4.15 -17.94
N ALA A 101 -32.92 -3.65 -16.72
CA ALA A 101 -33.09 -2.23 -16.46
C ALA A 101 -31.80 -1.43 -16.69
N VAL A 102 -30.63 -1.94 -16.29
CA VAL A 102 -29.33 -1.30 -16.54
C VAL A 102 -29.03 -1.22 -18.02
N VAL A 103 -29.26 -2.30 -18.78
CA VAL A 103 -29.10 -2.29 -20.25
C VAL A 103 -30.03 -1.25 -20.90
N ARG A 104 -31.23 -1.05 -20.35
CA ARG A 104 -32.18 -0.03 -20.85
C ARG A 104 -31.85 1.39 -20.41
N SER A 105 -31.09 1.58 -19.33
CA SER A 105 -30.77 2.92 -18.81
C SER A 105 -29.65 3.61 -19.57
N GLU A 106 -28.89 2.88 -20.38
CA GLU A 106 -27.87 3.45 -21.26
C GLU A 106 -28.48 4.49 -22.22
N ASP A 107 -28.02 5.75 -22.14
CA ASP A 107 -28.41 6.80 -23.09
C ASP A 107 -27.63 6.66 -24.39
N TYR A 108 -28.08 5.70 -25.21
CA TYR A 108 -27.49 5.35 -26.50
C TYR A 108 -28.39 5.80 -27.67
N ASP A 109 -27.83 6.46 -28.70
CA ASP A 109 -28.56 6.76 -29.95
C ASP A 109 -28.14 5.82 -31.10
N PRO A 110 -29.00 4.86 -31.50
CA PRO A 110 -28.76 3.97 -32.64
C PRO A 110 -28.45 4.66 -33.96
N ARG A 111 -28.78 5.95 -34.10
CA ARG A 111 -28.61 6.73 -35.33
C ARG A 111 -27.20 7.28 -35.50
N ASP A 112 -26.42 7.32 -34.44
CA ASP A 112 -25.02 7.76 -34.48
C ASP A 112 -24.06 6.61 -34.85
N GLY A 113 -24.60 5.39 -34.98
CA GLY A 113 -23.87 4.20 -35.44
C GLY A 113 -23.14 3.45 -34.33
N ASP A 114 -23.40 3.80 -33.07
CA ASP A 114 -22.49 3.44 -31.98
C ASP A 114 -22.57 2.00 -31.40
N SER A 115 -23.60 1.16 -31.46
CA SER A 115 -23.80 -0.04 -30.61
C SER A 115 -23.92 0.22 -29.09
N PRO A 116 -24.87 -0.43 -28.39
CA PRO A 116 -24.98 -0.32 -26.94
C PRO A 116 -23.73 -0.90 -26.28
N PHE A 117 -23.23 -0.22 -25.27
CA PHE A 117 -22.11 -0.66 -24.46
C PHE A 117 -22.52 -1.80 -23.53
N TRP A 118 -23.74 -1.76 -23.00
CA TRP A 118 -24.31 -2.81 -22.17
C TRP A 118 -25.21 -3.74 -22.98
N ASP A 119 -24.99 -5.04 -22.79
CA ASP A 119 -25.81 -6.14 -23.29
C ASP A 119 -25.69 -7.36 -22.37
N ASP A 120 -26.66 -8.28 -22.48
CA ASP A 120 -26.80 -9.49 -21.68
C ASP A 120 -26.04 -10.70 -22.24
N THR A 121 -25.34 -10.54 -23.36
CA THR A 121 -24.59 -11.60 -24.07
C THR A 121 -23.07 -11.44 -23.96
N SER A 122 -22.59 -10.26 -23.62
CA SER A 122 -21.19 -9.92 -23.45
C SER A 122 -20.72 -10.16 -22.01
N ASN A 123 -19.42 -10.42 -21.88
CA ASN A 123 -18.70 -10.46 -20.62
C ASN A 123 -17.99 -9.13 -20.35
N TYR A 124 -17.91 -8.76 -19.08
CA TYR A 124 -17.31 -7.52 -18.60
C TYR A 124 -16.18 -7.80 -17.64
N VAL A 125 -15.20 -6.91 -17.62
CA VAL A 125 -14.07 -6.93 -16.70
C VAL A 125 -13.97 -5.59 -15.99
N PRO A 126 -13.50 -5.55 -14.74
CA PRO A 126 -13.14 -4.30 -14.09
C PRO A 126 -12.13 -3.52 -14.93
N THR A 127 -12.34 -2.21 -15.06
CA THR A 127 -11.44 -1.30 -15.74
C THR A 127 -10.12 -1.25 -14.98
N ARG A 128 -9.03 -1.49 -15.70
CA ARG A 128 -7.69 -1.48 -15.08
C ARG A 128 -7.32 -0.06 -14.67
N VAL A 129 -7.16 0.12 -13.37
CA VAL A 129 -6.69 1.38 -12.80
C VAL A 129 -5.17 1.52 -13.05
N GLY A 130 -4.82 2.49 -13.90
CA GLY A 130 -3.44 2.74 -14.31
C GLY A 130 -2.65 3.58 -13.31
N THR A 131 -1.68 2.98 -12.64
CA THR A 131 -0.78 3.68 -11.69
C THR A 131 0.36 4.48 -12.35
N GLY A 132 0.41 4.55 -13.68
CA GLY A 132 1.51 5.20 -14.42
C GLY A 132 1.68 6.69 -14.08
N HIS A 133 0.57 7.40 -13.85
CA HIS A 133 0.62 8.81 -13.47
C HIS A 133 1.18 9.00 -12.04
N LEU A 134 0.97 8.04 -11.13
CA LEU A 134 1.55 8.04 -9.78
C LEU A 134 3.05 7.78 -9.81
N HIS A 135 3.50 6.88 -10.68
CA HIS A 135 4.94 6.71 -10.93
C HIS A 135 5.55 8.01 -11.47
N ALA A 136 4.89 8.68 -12.43
CA ALA A 136 5.33 9.98 -12.92
C ALA A 136 5.37 11.04 -11.81
N LYS A 137 4.37 11.07 -10.91
CA LYS A 137 4.34 11.95 -9.74
C LYS A 137 5.49 11.66 -8.78
N TRP A 138 5.79 10.39 -8.50
CA TRP A 138 6.94 9.97 -7.68
C TRP A 138 8.26 10.47 -8.28
N GLN A 139 8.47 10.23 -9.57
CA GLN A 139 9.67 10.70 -10.27
C GLN A 139 9.77 12.22 -10.28
N TYR A 140 8.66 12.93 -10.53
CA TYR A 140 8.61 14.38 -10.48
C TYR A 140 8.99 14.92 -9.10
N THR A 141 8.40 14.37 -8.03
CA THR A 141 8.73 14.71 -6.64
C THR A 141 10.21 14.45 -6.35
N LEU A 142 10.75 13.32 -6.80
CA LEU A 142 12.18 13.01 -6.62
C LEU A 142 13.08 14.04 -7.35
N GLN A 143 12.75 14.40 -8.59
CA GLN A 143 13.50 15.42 -9.34
C GLN A 143 13.44 16.78 -8.67
N GLU A 144 12.29 17.14 -8.11
CA GLU A 144 12.14 18.38 -7.36
C GLU A 144 13.01 18.38 -6.09
N LEU A 145 12.99 17.29 -5.31
CA LEU A 145 13.82 17.16 -4.11
C LEU A 145 15.31 17.23 -4.43
N LYS A 146 15.72 16.75 -5.62
CA LYS A 146 17.11 16.80 -6.11
C LYS A 146 17.54 18.19 -6.55
N HIS A 147 16.68 18.92 -7.27
CA HIS A 147 17.11 20.06 -8.07
C HIS A 147 16.42 21.39 -7.78
N THR A 148 15.34 21.39 -6.99
CA THR A 148 14.47 22.58 -6.85
C THR A 148 14.18 22.93 -5.40
N ARG A 149 13.37 22.13 -4.68
CA ARG A 149 12.88 22.42 -3.32
C ARG A 149 13.00 21.18 -2.46
N ARG A 150 13.99 21.16 -1.56
CA ARG A 150 14.21 20.01 -0.67
C ARG A 150 13.44 20.10 0.65
N PHE A 151 13.45 21.26 1.30
CA PHE A 151 12.96 21.40 2.69
C PHE A 151 11.46 21.70 2.79
N PHE A 152 10.91 22.36 1.77
CA PHE A 152 9.52 22.81 1.73
C PHE A 152 8.87 22.38 0.41
N SER A 153 9.13 21.13 -0.01
CA SER A 153 8.47 20.54 -1.19
C SER A 153 7.00 20.33 -0.88
N THR A 154 6.16 21.10 -1.56
CA THR A 154 4.70 20.94 -1.51
C THR A 154 4.28 19.62 -2.15
N GLU A 155 5.02 19.17 -3.15
CA GLU A 155 4.80 17.97 -3.94
C GLU A 155 5.00 16.71 -3.11
N ALA A 156 6.08 16.67 -2.32
CA ALA A 156 6.34 15.58 -1.38
C ALA A 156 5.29 15.56 -0.26
N GLN A 157 4.93 16.74 0.25
CA GLN A 157 3.90 16.84 1.29
C GLN A 157 2.55 16.34 0.80
N GLU A 158 2.08 16.80 -0.37
CA GLU A 158 0.83 16.36 -1.00
C GLU A 158 0.84 14.85 -1.26
N LEU A 159 1.91 14.35 -1.90
CA LEU A 159 2.05 12.94 -2.24
C LEU A 159 1.98 12.05 -1.00
N PHE A 160 2.76 12.34 0.05
CA PHE A 160 2.77 11.51 1.24
C PHE A 160 1.53 11.71 2.12
N THR A 161 0.91 12.89 2.12
CA THR A 161 -0.38 13.11 2.81
C THR A 161 -1.48 12.28 2.16
N TRP A 162 -1.56 12.30 0.84
CA TRP A 162 -2.50 11.44 0.10
C TRP A 162 -2.19 9.96 0.35
N LEU A 163 -0.92 9.55 0.23
CA LEU A 163 -0.51 8.15 0.30
C LEU A 163 -0.76 7.50 1.67
N PHE A 164 -0.59 8.25 2.76
CA PHE A 164 -0.69 7.73 4.13
C PHE A 164 -1.94 8.22 4.88
N SER A 165 -2.92 8.83 4.21
CA SER A 165 -4.14 9.41 4.81
C SER A 165 -4.93 8.40 5.66
N SER A 166 -5.08 7.17 5.16
CA SER A 166 -5.88 6.09 5.78
C SER A 166 -5.04 4.85 6.09
N VAL A 167 -3.73 5.00 6.29
CA VAL A 167 -2.83 3.87 6.52
C VAL A 167 -3.19 3.06 7.78
N ASP A 168 -3.81 3.69 8.77
CA ASP A 168 -4.29 3.03 10.00
C ASP A 168 -5.46 2.06 9.75
N ASP A 169 -6.23 2.25 8.69
CA ASP A 169 -7.38 1.41 8.33
C ASP A 169 -6.99 0.21 7.45
N LEU A 170 -5.74 0.16 6.97
CA LEU A 170 -5.27 -0.87 6.05
C LEU A 170 -4.94 -2.18 6.76
N LYS A 171 -5.36 -3.28 6.15
CA LYS A 171 -5.13 -4.65 6.63
C LYS A 171 -4.48 -5.49 5.53
N SER A 172 -3.65 -6.43 5.94
CA SER A 172 -3.10 -7.45 5.05
C SER A 172 -4.18 -8.46 4.67
N PHE A 173 -4.22 -8.86 3.40
CA PHE A 173 -5.12 -9.90 2.92
C PHE A 173 -4.85 -11.27 3.58
N ASP A 174 -3.58 -11.58 3.86
CA ASP A 174 -3.15 -12.91 4.32
C ASP A 174 -3.71 -13.31 5.69
N ASP A 175 -3.67 -12.39 6.65
CA ASP A 175 -3.99 -12.66 8.06
C ASP A 175 -4.98 -11.67 8.66
N ASN A 176 -5.52 -10.75 7.84
CA ASN A 176 -6.35 -9.62 8.25
C ASN A 176 -5.67 -8.72 9.32
N GLY A 177 -4.36 -8.84 9.48
CA GLY A 177 -3.56 -8.06 10.41
C GLY A 177 -3.31 -6.66 9.89
N SER A 178 -3.33 -5.68 10.78
CA SER A 178 -3.07 -4.29 10.42
C SER A 178 -1.66 -4.09 9.86
N VAL A 179 -1.51 -3.18 8.87
CA VAL A 179 -0.18 -2.74 8.40
C VAL A 179 0.50 -1.83 9.42
N VAL A 180 -0.28 -1.22 10.31
CA VAL A 180 0.20 -0.46 11.47
C VAL A 180 0.15 -1.36 12.69
N SER A 181 1.29 -1.58 13.34
CA SER A 181 1.39 -2.41 14.53
C SER A 181 2.11 -1.69 15.66
N GLU A 182 1.94 -2.18 16.88
CA GLU A 182 2.74 -1.76 18.03
C GLU A 182 3.70 -2.87 18.40
N LEU A 183 5.01 -2.59 18.35
CA LEU A 183 6.00 -3.47 18.96
C LEU A 183 5.84 -3.36 20.48
N PRO A 184 5.47 -4.44 21.19
CA PRO A 184 5.24 -4.39 22.63
C PRO A 184 6.53 -4.04 23.36
N MET A 185 6.41 -3.52 24.58
CA MET A 185 7.54 -3.37 25.50
C MET A 185 8.19 -4.75 25.75
N GLY A 186 9.52 -4.81 25.74
CA GLY A 186 10.27 -6.05 25.88
C GLY A 186 10.59 -6.75 24.56
N THR A 187 10.21 -6.18 23.41
CA THR A 187 10.55 -6.73 22.09
C THR A 187 12.06 -6.69 21.89
N GLN A 188 12.66 -7.83 21.56
CA GLN A 188 14.09 -7.94 21.27
C GLN A 188 14.39 -7.45 19.86
N LEU A 189 15.43 -6.63 19.74
CA LEU A 189 15.93 -6.07 18.49
C LEU A 189 17.42 -6.36 18.39
N PHE A 190 17.92 -6.63 17.19
CA PHE A 190 19.33 -6.92 16.96
C PHE A 190 19.99 -5.80 16.17
N ARG A 191 21.16 -5.37 16.64
CA ARG A 191 21.99 -4.37 15.96
C ARG A 191 23.40 -4.90 15.79
N ALA A 192 23.90 -4.84 14.56
CA ALA A 192 25.25 -5.25 14.21
C ALA A 192 26.10 -4.08 13.71
N ARG A 193 27.42 -4.17 13.92
CA ARG A 193 28.40 -3.22 13.38
C ARG A 193 29.70 -3.94 13.02
N VAL A 194 30.32 -3.54 11.90
CA VAL A 194 31.66 -4.02 11.53
C VAL A 194 32.68 -3.50 12.54
N CYS A 195 33.52 -4.40 13.04
CA CYS A 195 34.64 -4.08 13.90
C CYS A 195 35.94 -4.04 13.07
N GLY A 196 36.55 -2.85 12.99
CA GLY A 196 37.76 -2.61 12.21
C GLY A 196 39.08 -2.79 12.97
N GLY A 197 39.07 -3.34 14.19
CA GLY A 197 40.30 -3.57 14.96
C GLY A 197 40.12 -3.64 16.48
N GLY A 198 41.18 -4.07 17.18
CA GLY A 198 41.13 -4.41 18.61
C GLY A 198 40.81 -3.27 19.56
N ASP A 199 41.16 -2.02 19.25
CA ASP A 199 40.84 -0.89 20.13
C ASP A 199 39.37 -0.48 20.03
N LEU A 200 38.79 -0.52 18.82
CA LEU A 200 37.35 -0.34 18.63
C LEU A 200 36.57 -1.47 19.31
N LEU A 201 37.09 -2.71 19.25
CA LEU A 201 36.49 -3.84 19.96
C LEU A 201 36.43 -3.61 21.47
N LYS A 202 37.53 -3.15 22.09
CA LYS A 202 37.54 -2.81 23.53
C LYS A 202 36.49 -1.76 23.87
N GLN A 203 36.37 -0.71 23.05
CA GLN A 203 35.37 0.35 23.24
C GLN A 203 33.94 -0.19 23.12
N MET A 204 33.68 -1.04 22.13
CA MET A 204 32.40 -1.71 21.95
C MET A 204 32.03 -2.59 23.15
N TYR A 205 32.99 -3.31 23.74
CA TYR A 205 32.73 -4.11 24.94
C TYR A 205 32.59 -3.26 26.22
N SER A 206 33.24 -2.09 26.31
CA SER A 206 33.12 -1.22 27.48
C SER A 206 31.84 -0.39 27.49
N GLU A 207 31.40 0.12 26.33
CA GLU A 207 30.16 0.90 26.19
C GLU A 207 29.35 0.43 24.97
N PRO A 208 28.72 -0.76 25.01
CA PRO A 208 28.06 -1.39 23.85
C PRO A 208 27.03 -0.51 23.15
N LEU A 209 26.12 0.10 23.92
CA LEU A 209 25.06 0.93 23.35
C LEU A 209 25.60 2.16 22.60
N LYS A 210 26.68 2.76 23.11
CA LYS A 210 27.30 3.96 22.53
C LYS A 210 28.04 3.68 21.22
N HIS A 211 28.69 2.52 21.13
CA HIS A 211 29.55 2.19 19.99
C HIS A 211 28.89 1.28 18.95
N VAL A 212 27.89 0.47 19.33
CA VAL A 212 27.19 -0.45 18.42
C VAL A 212 25.77 0.02 18.11
N GLY A 213 25.10 0.70 19.06
CA GLY A 213 23.75 1.23 18.92
C GLY A 213 23.61 2.36 17.89
N PRO A 214 22.57 3.21 18.03
CA PRO A 214 22.36 4.33 17.11
C PRO A 214 23.60 5.24 17.08
N PRO A 215 24.05 5.70 15.90
CA PRO A 215 25.20 6.60 15.83
C PRO A 215 24.87 7.95 16.49
N PRO A 216 25.83 8.64 17.12
CA PRO A 216 25.62 10.02 17.51
C PRO A 216 25.38 10.89 16.26
N ASP A 217 24.65 12.00 16.41
CA ASP A 217 24.21 12.83 15.28
C ASP A 217 25.38 13.25 14.37
N GLN A 218 26.54 13.59 14.93
CA GLN A 218 27.75 13.98 14.18
C GLN A 218 28.38 12.85 13.33
N ALA A 219 28.07 11.59 13.63
CA ALA A 219 28.57 10.41 12.92
C ALA A 219 27.47 9.68 12.14
N ALA A 220 26.24 10.22 12.14
CA ALA A 220 25.12 9.69 11.40
C ALA A 220 25.30 10.00 9.91
N ARG A 221 25.69 8.99 9.13
CA ARG A 221 25.76 9.09 7.67
C ARG A 221 24.38 8.99 7.05
N ALA A 222 24.22 9.55 5.86
CA ALA A 222 23.01 9.37 5.07
C ALA A 222 22.75 7.87 4.78
N GLY A 223 21.49 7.47 4.91
CA GLY A 223 21.00 6.13 4.60
C GLY A 223 19.66 6.21 3.86
N ARG A 224 18.99 5.06 3.69
CA ARG A 224 17.68 4.99 3.01
C ARG A 224 16.61 5.84 3.68
N MET A 225 16.59 5.82 5.02
CA MET A 225 15.52 6.41 5.83
C MET A 225 16.01 7.62 6.64
N ASN A 226 17.23 8.12 6.41
CA ASN A 226 17.76 9.26 7.14
C ASN A 226 18.77 10.09 6.33
N ALA A 227 18.70 11.41 6.46
CA ALA A 227 19.74 12.29 5.94
C ALA A 227 21.01 12.23 6.80
N GLU A 228 22.12 12.71 6.25
CA GLU A 228 23.36 12.90 7.01
C GLU A 228 23.11 13.87 8.19
N GLY A 229 23.63 13.54 9.37
CA GLY A 229 23.39 14.28 10.60
C GLY A 229 22.10 13.89 11.34
N VAL A 230 21.19 13.14 10.72
CA VAL A 230 19.96 12.65 11.35
C VAL A 230 20.17 11.22 11.83
N SER A 231 20.30 11.05 13.15
CA SER A 231 20.47 9.73 13.76
C SER A 231 19.16 8.94 13.78
N VAL A 232 19.21 7.72 13.25
CA VAL A 232 18.16 6.69 13.34
C VAL A 232 18.79 5.36 13.74
N LEU A 233 18.00 4.43 14.29
CA LEU A 233 18.46 3.09 14.60
C LEU A 233 18.05 2.11 13.51
N TYR A 234 19.01 1.60 12.75
CA TYR A 234 18.80 0.45 11.86
C TYR A 234 19.07 -0.85 12.59
N GLY A 235 18.11 -1.77 12.62
CA GLY A 235 18.26 -3.10 13.20
C GLY A 235 17.43 -4.14 12.46
N ALA A 236 17.30 -5.32 13.07
CA ALA A 236 16.42 -6.38 12.61
C ALA A 236 15.70 -7.04 13.79
N LEU A 237 14.58 -7.71 13.50
CA LEU A 237 13.83 -8.48 14.51
C LEU A 237 14.45 -9.84 14.79
N ASP A 238 15.28 -10.36 13.88
CA ASP A 238 16.04 -11.59 14.07
C ASP A 238 17.53 -11.41 13.86
N PHE A 239 18.28 -12.21 14.62
CA PHE A 239 19.74 -12.17 14.66
C PHE A 239 20.40 -12.45 13.30
N GLU A 240 19.89 -13.44 12.56
CA GLU A 240 20.47 -13.87 11.28
C GLU A 240 20.29 -12.79 10.19
N THR A 241 19.12 -12.15 10.12
CA THR A 241 18.89 -10.99 9.23
C THR A 241 19.84 -9.85 9.56
N CYS A 242 20.03 -9.56 10.86
CA CYS A 242 20.95 -8.51 11.31
C CYS A 242 22.39 -8.73 10.80
N LEU A 243 22.87 -9.97 10.84
CA LEU A 243 24.19 -10.32 10.29
C LEU A 243 24.23 -10.24 8.77
N ALA A 244 23.20 -10.74 8.08
CA ALA A 244 23.14 -10.76 6.62
C ALA A 244 23.17 -9.34 6.02
N GLU A 245 22.45 -8.38 6.62
CA GLU A 245 22.42 -6.99 6.17
C GLU A 245 23.77 -6.26 6.29
N MET A 246 24.68 -6.74 7.13
CA MET A 246 26.03 -6.15 7.22
C MET A 246 26.87 -6.40 5.98
N ARG A 247 26.47 -7.35 5.11
CA ARG A 247 27.20 -7.77 3.90
C ARG A 247 28.71 -7.95 4.15
N PRO A 248 29.09 -8.70 5.19
CA PRO A 248 30.49 -8.77 5.60
C PRO A 248 31.35 -9.49 4.54
N ALA A 249 32.54 -8.95 4.27
CA ALA A 249 33.55 -9.69 3.54
C ALA A 249 34.08 -10.87 4.38
N ILE A 250 34.67 -11.86 3.73
CA ILE A 250 35.34 -12.98 4.42
C ILE A 250 36.37 -12.41 5.39
N ALA A 251 36.42 -12.98 6.59
CA ALA A 251 37.27 -12.58 7.71
C ALA A 251 36.96 -11.23 8.38
N ASN A 252 35.92 -10.49 7.94
CA ASN A 252 35.43 -9.35 8.71
C ASN A 252 34.86 -9.82 10.05
N GLU A 253 35.09 -8.99 11.07
CA GLU A 253 34.52 -9.18 12.40
C GLU A 253 33.29 -8.28 12.58
N LEU A 254 32.21 -8.86 13.11
CA LEU A 254 30.95 -8.21 13.37
C LEU A 254 30.65 -8.27 14.86
N VAL A 255 30.36 -7.13 15.46
CA VAL A 255 29.85 -7.06 16.83
C VAL A 255 28.34 -6.90 16.76
N VAL A 256 27.62 -7.76 17.47
CA VAL A 256 26.16 -7.73 17.58
C VAL A 256 25.78 -7.48 19.03
N ILE A 257 24.78 -6.62 19.25
CA ILE A 257 24.12 -6.41 20.54
C ILE A 257 22.64 -6.71 20.43
N THR A 258 22.03 -7.12 21.54
CA THR A 258 20.57 -7.18 21.68
C THR A 258 20.09 -5.94 22.41
N LEU A 259 19.06 -5.32 21.86
CA LEU A 259 18.33 -4.22 22.45
C LEU A 259 16.92 -4.71 22.81
N THR A 260 16.27 -4.05 23.76
CA THR A 260 14.88 -4.32 24.13
C THR A 260 14.08 -3.03 24.12
N THR A 261 12.84 -3.07 23.64
CA THR A 261 11.96 -1.89 23.66
C THR A 261 11.53 -1.56 25.10
N THR A 262 11.61 -0.29 25.48
CA THR A 262 11.26 0.20 26.84
C THR A 262 9.84 0.75 26.94
N ARG A 263 9.14 0.81 25.81
CA ARG A 263 7.74 1.21 25.67
C ARG A 263 7.17 0.58 24.39
N PRO A 264 5.84 0.56 24.21
CA PRO A 264 5.24 0.28 22.92
C PRO A 264 5.77 1.25 21.85
N LEU A 265 6.14 0.72 20.69
CA LEU A 265 6.59 1.49 19.53
C LEU A 265 5.60 1.32 18.38
N ARG A 266 4.97 2.40 17.93
CA ARG A 266 4.06 2.35 16.77
C ARG A 266 4.88 2.30 15.48
N VAL A 267 4.78 1.21 14.74
CA VAL A 267 5.56 0.98 13.53
C VAL A 267 4.65 0.76 12.32
N LEU A 268 5.09 1.24 11.16
CA LEU A 268 4.47 0.96 9.87
C LEU A 268 5.19 -0.20 9.20
N ASP A 269 4.47 -1.27 8.88
CA ASP A 269 5.03 -2.46 8.26
C ASP A 269 4.86 -2.45 6.74
N PHE A 270 5.92 -2.03 6.05
CA PHE A 270 5.96 -2.02 4.60
C PHE A 270 5.94 -3.42 3.99
N SER A 271 6.33 -4.47 4.73
CA SER A 271 6.26 -5.84 4.22
C SER A 271 4.82 -6.32 3.99
N ARG A 272 3.85 -5.69 4.66
CA ARG A 272 2.42 -5.97 4.56
C ARG A 272 1.71 -5.11 3.50
N LEU A 273 2.37 -4.06 2.98
CA LEU A 273 1.75 -3.16 2.01
C LEU A 273 1.48 -3.83 0.66
N ASP A 274 2.32 -4.76 0.22
CA ASP A 274 2.17 -5.49 -1.06
C ASP A 274 0.86 -6.30 -1.14
N ARG A 275 0.29 -6.66 0.02
CA ARG A 275 -1.01 -7.35 0.14
C ARG A 275 -2.01 -6.55 0.97
N ALA A 276 -1.81 -5.23 1.08
CA ALA A 276 -2.75 -4.38 1.79
C ALA A 276 -4.05 -4.21 1.02
N ARG A 277 -5.13 -4.14 1.79
CA ARG A 277 -6.47 -3.73 1.37
C ARG A 277 -7.07 -2.81 2.42
N SER A 278 -8.10 -2.06 2.03
CA SER A 278 -8.91 -1.34 3.00
C SER A 278 -9.55 -2.33 3.98
N GLY A 279 -9.52 -2.00 5.27
CA GLY A 279 -10.24 -2.76 6.30
C GLY A 279 -11.77 -2.60 6.22
N LYS A 280 -12.25 -1.73 5.34
CA LYS A 280 -13.67 -1.49 5.01
C LYS A 280 -13.89 -1.91 3.55
N ALA A 281 -15.06 -2.47 3.24
CA ALA A 281 -15.45 -2.64 1.85
C ALA A 281 -15.54 -1.26 1.19
N LEU A 282 -14.90 -1.11 0.03
CA LEU A 282 -15.03 0.11 -0.77
C LEU A 282 -16.37 0.05 -1.50
N SER A 283 -17.10 1.15 -1.49
CA SER A 283 -18.38 1.27 -2.19
C SER A 283 -18.13 1.88 -3.57
N TYR A 284 -18.65 1.27 -4.63
CA TYR A 284 -18.60 1.88 -5.97
C TYR A 284 -19.33 3.23 -6.04
N PHE A 285 -20.24 3.49 -5.09
CA PHE A 285 -21.00 4.74 -5.00
C PHE A 285 -20.28 5.83 -4.18
N GLN A 286 -19.12 5.55 -3.59
CA GLN A 286 -18.38 6.56 -2.83
C GLN A 286 -17.60 7.50 -3.76
N PRO A 287 -17.57 8.82 -3.49
CA PRO A 287 -16.90 9.79 -4.36
C PRO A 287 -15.39 9.60 -4.55
N ASP A 288 -14.73 8.91 -3.62
CA ASP A 288 -13.28 8.67 -3.61
C ASP A 288 -12.90 7.22 -3.93
N PHE A 289 -13.79 6.43 -4.56
CA PHE A 289 -13.53 5.02 -4.91
C PHE A 289 -12.24 4.85 -5.71
N SER A 290 -12.13 5.54 -6.85
CA SER A 290 -10.96 5.48 -7.73
C SER A 290 -9.67 5.88 -6.99
N ASP A 291 -9.72 6.93 -6.18
CA ASP A 291 -8.58 7.40 -5.38
C ASP A 291 -8.12 6.36 -4.35
N GLU A 292 -9.05 5.66 -3.69
CA GLU A 292 -8.76 4.59 -2.74
C GLU A 292 -8.12 3.37 -3.42
N VAL A 293 -8.64 2.97 -4.58
CA VAL A 293 -8.10 1.87 -5.39
C VAL A 293 -6.70 2.22 -5.87
N GLU A 294 -6.51 3.39 -6.47
CA GLU A 294 -5.21 3.89 -6.93
C GLU A 294 -4.18 3.92 -5.81
N ARG A 295 -4.57 4.43 -4.63
CA ARG A 295 -3.70 4.50 -3.47
C ARG A 295 -3.31 3.12 -2.97
N ALA A 296 -4.27 2.19 -2.89
CA ALA A 296 -3.98 0.81 -2.49
C ALA A 296 -2.98 0.15 -3.45
N LEU A 297 -3.19 0.29 -4.76
CA LEU A 297 -2.27 -0.23 -5.78
C LEU A 297 -0.88 0.38 -5.66
N PHE A 298 -0.79 1.69 -5.44
CA PHE A 298 0.50 2.37 -5.31
C PHE A 298 1.24 2.03 -4.02
N LEU A 299 0.53 1.82 -2.90
CA LEU A 299 1.13 1.31 -1.66
C LEU A 299 1.74 -0.08 -1.83
N ARG A 300 1.11 -0.95 -2.62
CA ARG A 300 1.69 -2.27 -2.95
C ARG A 300 3.03 -2.11 -3.68
N GLN A 301 3.08 -1.20 -4.65
CA GLN A 301 4.31 -0.89 -5.40
C GLN A 301 5.37 -0.18 -4.55
N LEU A 302 4.97 0.63 -3.56
CA LEU A 302 5.88 1.36 -2.68
C LEU A 302 6.87 0.44 -1.99
N HIS A 303 6.42 -0.74 -1.54
CA HIS A 303 7.30 -1.73 -0.91
C HIS A 303 8.45 -2.15 -1.83
N ARG A 304 8.19 -2.29 -3.13
CA ARG A 304 9.22 -2.64 -4.13
C ARG A 304 10.17 -1.47 -4.36
N LEU A 305 9.64 -0.25 -4.53
CA LEU A 305 10.43 0.96 -4.76
C LEU A 305 11.47 1.22 -3.66
N ILE A 306 11.13 0.93 -2.41
CA ILE A 306 12.03 1.15 -1.26
C ILE A 306 12.93 -0.05 -0.95
N ALA A 307 12.52 -1.26 -1.33
CA ALA A 307 13.30 -2.48 -1.13
C ALA A 307 14.48 -2.54 -2.10
N GLN A 308 14.30 -2.03 -3.33
CA GLN A 308 15.33 -2.04 -4.36
C GLN A 308 16.67 -1.44 -3.88
N PRO A 309 17.80 -2.13 -4.12
CA PRO A 309 19.11 -1.62 -3.75
C PRO A 309 19.49 -0.42 -4.64
N ILE A 310 19.80 0.72 -4.01
CA ILE A 310 20.30 1.87 -4.76
C ILE A 310 21.76 1.64 -5.16
N VAL A 311 22.04 1.92 -6.43
CA VAL A 311 23.37 1.80 -7.02
C VAL A 311 24.32 2.82 -6.38
N PRO A 312 25.53 2.42 -5.95
CA PRO A 312 26.53 3.38 -5.46
C PRO A 312 26.75 4.53 -6.45
N GLY A 313 26.75 5.78 -5.97
CA GLY A 313 26.80 6.99 -6.81
C GLY A 313 25.43 7.60 -7.17
N HIS A 314 24.33 6.91 -6.83
CA HIS A 314 22.96 7.39 -6.98
C HIS A 314 22.30 7.67 -5.62
N GLU A 315 23.06 8.03 -4.59
CA GLU A 315 22.56 8.28 -3.24
C GLU A 315 21.51 9.41 -3.18
N SER A 316 21.45 10.28 -4.20
CA SER A 316 20.38 11.25 -4.37
C SER A 316 18.99 10.63 -4.49
N ASP A 317 18.90 9.35 -4.84
CA ASP A 317 17.64 8.62 -4.95
C ASP A 317 17.07 8.29 -3.56
N TYR A 318 17.90 8.33 -2.50
CA TYR A 318 17.41 8.25 -1.12
C TYR A 318 16.63 9.49 -0.69
N LEU A 319 16.67 10.61 -1.42
CA LEU A 319 16.03 11.84 -0.98
C LEU A 319 14.53 11.64 -0.74
N ILE A 320 13.84 10.96 -1.66
CA ILE A 320 12.40 10.73 -1.52
C ILE A 320 12.07 9.80 -0.34
N THR A 321 12.88 8.76 -0.09
CA THR A 321 12.66 7.85 1.05
C THR A 321 13.06 8.48 2.38
N GLN A 322 14.06 9.36 2.40
CA GLN A 322 14.42 10.18 3.56
C GLN A 322 13.31 11.17 3.90
N THR A 323 12.78 11.87 2.91
CA THR A 323 11.65 12.79 3.09
C THR A 323 10.39 12.04 3.55
N MET A 324 10.13 10.84 3.01
CA MET A 324 9.05 9.96 3.46
C MET A 324 9.23 9.55 4.93
N ALA A 325 10.44 9.14 5.32
CA ALA A 325 10.74 8.77 6.70
C ALA A 325 10.52 9.94 7.68
N GLU A 326 10.97 11.14 7.32
CA GLU A 326 10.72 12.36 8.11
C GLU A 326 9.23 12.70 8.18
N PHE A 327 8.50 12.56 7.08
CA PHE A 327 7.04 12.77 7.04
C PHE A 327 6.31 11.84 8.01
N LEU A 328 6.63 10.53 7.97
CA LEU A 328 6.06 9.53 8.87
C LEU A 328 6.45 9.73 10.34
N ALA A 329 7.67 10.22 10.60
CA ALA A 329 8.18 10.44 11.95
C ALA A 329 7.68 11.75 12.59
N HIS A 330 7.31 12.77 11.80
CA HIS A 330 7.13 14.14 12.32
C HIS A 330 5.91 14.91 11.79
N VAL A 331 5.36 14.56 10.63
CA VAL A 331 4.32 15.37 9.97
C VAL A 331 2.93 14.77 10.11
N VAL A 332 2.81 13.43 10.02
CA VAL A 332 1.52 12.74 10.19
C VAL A 332 0.92 13.01 11.57
N LYS A 333 -0.42 13.04 11.64
CA LYS A 333 -1.17 13.34 12.88
C LYS A 333 -0.77 12.44 14.06
N ASN A 334 -0.59 11.16 13.77
CA ASN A 334 -0.07 10.16 14.71
C ASN A 334 1.31 9.73 14.19
N PRO A 335 2.41 10.29 14.71
CA PRO A 335 3.76 9.93 14.30
C PRO A 335 4.07 8.44 14.50
N PHE A 336 4.86 7.89 13.58
CA PHE A 336 5.43 6.55 13.73
C PHE A 336 6.75 6.62 14.49
N ASP A 337 6.97 5.63 15.36
CA ASP A 337 8.24 5.37 16.02
C ASP A 337 9.25 4.68 15.09
N GLY A 338 8.76 4.02 14.04
CA GLY A 338 9.63 3.29 13.13
C GLY A 338 8.91 2.66 11.95
N ILE A 339 9.69 1.98 11.11
CA ILE A 339 9.24 1.30 9.90
C ILE A 339 9.84 -0.10 9.88
N LEU A 340 9.02 -1.11 9.58
CA LEU A 340 9.45 -2.47 9.27
C LEU A 340 9.44 -2.68 7.75
N PHE A 341 10.42 -3.43 7.24
CA PHE A 341 10.47 -3.81 5.82
C PHE A 341 11.22 -5.14 5.63
N LYS A 342 10.87 -5.87 4.57
CA LYS A 342 11.54 -7.14 4.23
C LYS A 342 13.02 -6.92 3.94
N SER A 343 13.85 -7.85 4.42
CA SER A 343 15.27 -7.92 4.07
C SER A 343 15.43 -8.38 2.63
N THR A 344 16.33 -7.71 1.90
CA THR A 344 16.76 -8.16 0.57
C THR A 344 17.86 -9.23 0.64
N GLN A 345 18.45 -9.43 1.83
CA GLN A 345 19.58 -10.34 2.02
C GLN A 345 19.14 -11.71 2.55
N LYS A 346 18.00 -11.76 3.25
CA LYS A 346 17.45 -13.00 3.81
C LYS A 346 15.96 -13.08 3.54
N ASN A 347 15.52 -14.18 2.93
CA ASN A 347 14.11 -14.48 2.75
C ASN A 347 13.41 -14.53 4.14
N GLU A 348 12.22 -13.93 4.23
CA GLU A 348 11.45 -13.75 5.49
C GLU A 348 12.13 -12.91 6.58
N GLY A 349 13.32 -12.35 6.32
CA GLY A 349 13.99 -11.46 7.26
C GLY A 349 13.28 -10.12 7.37
N VAL A 350 13.20 -9.54 8.58
CA VAL A 350 12.56 -8.25 8.82
C VAL A 350 13.56 -7.25 9.39
N ASN A 351 13.77 -6.17 8.64
CA ASN A 351 14.53 -5.02 9.06
C ASN A 351 13.62 -4.00 9.75
N LEU A 352 14.22 -3.23 10.65
CA LEU A 352 13.56 -2.17 11.39
C LEU A 352 14.40 -0.90 11.33
N VAL A 353 13.73 0.24 11.14
CA VAL A 353 14.28 1.56 11.43
C VAL A 353 13.48 2.19 12.56
N ILE A 354 14.13 2.63 13.63
CA ILE A 354 13.49 3.40 14.70
C ILE A 354 13.92 4.86 14.59
N PHE A 355 12.93 5.74 14.59
CA PHE A 355 13.08 7.18 14.56
C PHE A 355 13.27 7.74 15.97
N PRO A 356 14.06 8.82 16.10
CA PRO A 356 14.23 9.47 17.40
C PRO A 356 12.99 10.27 17.80
N GLN A 357 12.40 9.99 18.97
CA GLN A 357 11.42 10.87 19.58
C GLN A 357 12.13 12.06 20.23
N LYS A 358 11.88 13.27 19.71
CA LYS A 358 12.29 14.53 20.35
C LYS A 358 11.14 15.04 21.24
N LYS A 359 10.95 14.42 22.40
CA LYS A 359 9.99 14.94 23.40
C LYS A 359 10.58 16.06 24.25
N ASP A 360 11.90 16.09 24.44
CA ASP A 360 12.59 17.11 25.22
C ASP A 360 13.82 17.67 24.50
N TRP A 361 13.96 18.99 24.49
CA TRP A 361 15.10 19.72 23.94
C TRP A 361 16.37 19.62 24.80
N LEU A 362 16.27 18.94 25.95
CA LEU A 362 17.37 18.67 26.88
C LEU A 362 17.93 17.28 26.58
N ASP A 363 19.02 17.24 25.82
CA ASP A 363 19.84 16.07 25.41
C ASP A 363 19.37 14.72 25.99
N PRO A 364 18.28 14.12 25.45
CA PRO A 364 17.76 12.86 25.95
C PRO A 364 18.78 11.76 25.71
N THR A 365 18.93 10.83 26.65
CA THR A 365 19.82 9.69 26.47
C THR A 365 19.39 8.87 25.25
N THR A 366 20.31 8.12 24.64
CA THR A 366 20.00 7.23 23.50
C THR A 366 18.79 6.33 23.81
N GLN A 367 18.68 5.83 25.04
CA GLN A 367 17.56 5.01 25.48
C GLN A 367 16.22 5.74 25.40
N GLN A 368 16.16 6.99 25.89
CA GLN A 368 14.94 7.79 25.86
C GLN A 368 14.57 8.20 24.43
N LYS A 369 15.58 8.60 23.65
CA LYS A 369 15.41 9.05 22.25
C LYS A 369 14.78 7.96 21.38
N PHE A 370 15.19 6.71 21.55
CA PHE A 370 14.73 5.60 20.71
C PHE A 370 13.72 4.65 21.41
N GLY A 371 13.45 4.82 22.70
CA GLY A 371 12.58 3.90 23.45
C GLY A 371 13.14 2.48 23.53
N ILE A 372 14.46 2.35 23.70
CA ILE A 372 15.19 1.07 23.74
C ILE A 372 16.17 1.03 24.91
N ASP A 373 16.55 -0.16 25.35
CA ASP A 373 17.64 -0.37 26.31
C ASP A 373 18.55 -1.52 25.86
N TYR A 374 19.80 -1.50 26.31
CA TYR A 374 20.75 -2.57 26.03
C TYR A 374 20.47 -3.78 26.93
N VAL A 375 20.41 -4.97 26.36
CA VAL A 375 20.34 -6.20 27.13
C VAL A 375 21.73 -6.53 27.64
N GLU A 376 21.92 -6.49 28.96
CA GLU A 376 23.21 -6.75 29.61
C GLU A 376 23.82 -8.09 29.16
N ASP A 377 25.14 -8.11 29.00
CA ASP A 377 25.91 -9.27 28.52
C ASP A 377 25.49 -9.88 27.17
N SER A 378 24.66 -9.17 26.37
CA SER A 378 24.23 -9.65 25.05
C SER A 378 25.26 -9.45 23.93
N ILE A 379 26.28 -8.61 24.15
CA ILE A 379 27.30 -8.32 23.15
C ILE A 379 28.09 -9.57 22.73
N LYS A 380 28.17 -9.81 21.43
CA LYS A 380 28.86 -10.96 20.84
C LYS A 380 29.67 -10.56 19.62
N LEU A 381 30.82 -11.20 19.46
CA LEU A 381 31.70 -11.06 18.31
C LEU A 381 31.54 -12.26 17.37
N TYR A 382 31.32 -11.97 16.09
CA TYR A 382 31.21 -12.95 15.03
C TYR A 382 32.26 -12.68 13.97
N LYS A 383 32.68 -13.74 13.28
CA LYS A 383 33.62 -13.65 12.17
C LYS A 383 33.05 -14.38 10.97
N THR A 384 33.01 -13.70 9.82
CA THR A 384 32.50 -14.29 8.59
C THR A 384 33.49 -15.34 8.06
N GLN A 385 33.04 -16.59 8.03
CA GLN A 385 33.86 -17.73 7.57
C GLN A 385 33.71 -18.00 6.07
N SER A 386 32.50 -17.85 5.54
CA SER A 386 32.18 -18.08 4.11
C SER A 386 31.01 -17.19 3.68
N VAL A 387 30.89 -16.99 2.36
CA VAL A 387 29.76 -16.30 1.71
C VAL A 387 29.35 -17.16 0.51
N ALA A 388 28.05 -17.43 0.37
CA ALA A 388 27.48 -18.10 -0.79
C ALA A 388 26.78 -17.07 -1.68
N TYR A 389 27.11 -17.06 -2.98
CA TYR A 389 26.47 -16.18 -3.96
C TYR A 389 25.57 -17.03 -4.87
N ILE A 390 24.35 -16.53 -5.10
CA ILE A 390 23.41 -17.08 -6.09
C ILE A 390 23.25 -16.00 -7.17
N HIS A 391 23.35 -16.41 -8.43
CA HIS A 391 23.22 -15.53 -9.57
C HIS A 391 22.17 -16.10 -10.53
N SER A 392 21.25 -15.26 -10.98
CA SER A 392 20.35 -15.52 -12.10
C SER A 392 20.80 -14.72 -13.31
N GLU A 393 20.67 -15.30 -14.50
CA GLU A 393 20.82 -14.55 -15.74
C GLU A 393 19.56 -13.70 -15.93
N VAL A 394 19.73 -12.40 -16.16
CA VAL A 394 18.62 -11.45 -16.38
C VAL A 394 18.44 -11.26 -17.87
N SER A 395 17.22 -11.46 -18.36
CA SER A 395 16.90 -11.27 -19.77
C SER A 395 16.98 -9.79 -20.15
N VAL A 396 17.62 -9.50 -21.27
CA VAL A 396 17.78 -8.14 -21.79
C VAL A 396 17.27 -8.12 -23.22
N PHE A 397 16.40 -7.17 -23.53
CA PHE A 397 15.94 -6.94 -24.90
C PHE A 397 16.24 -5.51 -25.35
N LEU A 398 16.45 -5.38 -26.65
CA LEU A 398 16.78 -4.14 -27.32
C LEU A 398 15.54 -3.67 -28.08
N ASP A 399 15.05 -2.49 -27.77
CA ASP A 399 14.02 -1.82 -28.56
C ASP A 399 14.47 -0.40 -28.86
N SER A 400 14.42 -0.02 -30.14
CA SER A 400 14.65 1.35 -30.60
C SER A 400 15.97 2.02 -30.16
N GLY A 401 16.99 1.21 -29.82
CA GLY A 401 18.30 1.69 -29.35
C GLY A 401 18.45 1.74 -27.82
N ASP A 402 17.36 1.49 -27.09
CA ASP A 402 17.33 1.40 -25.64
C ASP A 402 17.41 -0.06 -25.18
N VAL A 403 18.01 -0.24 -23.99
CA VAL A 403 18.26 -1.55 -23.37
C VAL A 403 17.29 -1.73 -22.21
N TYR A 404 16.37 -2.68 -22.34
CA TYR A 404 15.38 -3.00 -21.32
C TYR A 404 15.77 -4.30 -20.62
N LYS A 405 15.62 -4.33 -19.29
CA LYS A 405 15.85 -5.53 -18.47
C LYS A 405 14.49 -6.11 -18.09
N TYR A 406 14.33 -7.41 -18.28
CA TYR A 406 13.17 -8.16 -17.76
C TYR A 406 13.60 -8.81 -16.45
N ASP A 407 12.99 -8.42 -15.34
CA ASP A 407 13.18 -9.06 -14.03
C ASP A 407 11.88 -9.83 -13.74
N ASP A 408 11.94 -11.15 -13.53
CA ASP A 408 10.76 -12.02 -13.28
C ASP A 408 9.94 -11.57 -12.05
N HIS A 409 10.44 -10.61 -11.26
CA HIS A 409 9.68 -9.94 -10.20
C HIS A 409 8.66 -8.89 -10.70
N ASP A 410 8.62 -8.61 -11.99
CA ASP A 410 7.60 -7.76 -12.65
C ASP A 410 6.39 -8.57 -13.14
N ASP A 411 6.41 -9.91 -13.05
CA ASP A 411 5.22 -10.74 -13.28
C ASP A 411 4.25 -10.51 -12.12
N VAL A 412 3.36 -9.55 -12.35
CA VAL A 412 2.04 -9.55 -11.74
C VAL A 412 1.42 -10.90 -12.10
N ASP A 413 1.14 -11.74 -11.11
CA ASP A 413 0.05 -12.72 -11.24
C ASP A 413 -1.21 -11.89 -11.53
N LEU A 414 -1.45 -11.67 -12.81
CA LEU A 414 -2.56 -10.90 -13.38
C LEU A 414 -3.90 -11.67 -13.27
N GLU A 415 -3.90 -12.80 -12.58
CA GLU A 415 -5.07 -13.67 -12.40
C GLU A 415 -5.86 -13.38 -11.11
N ASP A 416 -5.35 -12.55 -10.19
CA ASP A 416 -6.02 -12.20 -8.92
C ASP A 416 -6.48 -10.74 -8.84
N TYR A 417 -6.96 -10.16 -9.95
CA TYR A 417 -7.65 -8.87 -9.99
C TYR A 417 -9.12 -9.01 -10.34
#